data_AF-A0A524GGS5-F1
#
_entry.id   AF-A0A524GGS5-F1
#
_cell.length_a   1.000
_cell.length_b   1.000
_cell.length_c   1.000
_cell.angle_alpha   90.00
_cell.angle_beta   90.00
_cell.angle_gamma   90.00
#
_symmetry.space_group_name_H-M   'P 1'
#
loop_
_entity.id
_entity.type
_entity.pdbx_description
1 polymer ?
#
loop_
_entity_poly.entity_id
_entity_poly.type
_entity_poly.pdbx_seq_one_letter_code
_entity_poly.pdbx_strand_id
1 'polypeptide(L)'
;MDDALLNYYEQELSYVRQMGAEFAGKYPKIAGRLQLEHDKSSDPHTERLIEAFAFISGRIHKKIDDDFPAITESLFNVIYPHYNNPIPSVTIVRFEPIMQNITEAGYQIDRGTKLYSKPINGTPCQFTSCQPVHIWPVEVVAAGLKEPKVLVKDAQQAIHLQLKTANNIPFSEIGWKKLRFFLHGQHQHVFQLYELLFNNVCHVECEAGAGTGSSRSFRMDPSSIRP
;
A
#
# COMPACT_ATOMS: atom_id res chain seq x y z
N MET A 1 -33.49 18.13 -1.37
CA MET A 1 -33.07 19.02 -0.26
C MET A 1 -32.09 18.18 0.55
N ASP A 2 -30.92 18.72 0.88
CA ASP A 2 -29.86 17.92 1.52
C ASP A 2 -30.24 17.60 2.96
N ASP A 3 -30.38 16.31 3.32
CA ASP A 3 -30.84 15.87 4.64
C ASP A 3 -29.96 16.42 5.77
N ALA A 4 -28.70 16.71 5.48
CA ALA A 4 -27.78 17.35 6.42
C ALA A 4 -28.23 18.76 6.82
N LEU A 5 -28.78 19.56 5.90
CA LEU A 5 -29.19 20.95 6.19
C LEU A 5 -30.38 21.00 7.16
N LEU A 6 -31.26 20.01 7.11
CA LEU A 6 -32.38 19.90 8.03
C LEU A 6 -31.89 19.77 9.48
N ASN A 7 -30.87 18.92 9.71
CA ASN A 7 -30.28 18.76 11.04
C ASN A 7 -29.69 20.07 11.59
N TYR A 8 -28.94 20.82 10.77
CA TYR A 8 -28.41 22.13 11.18
C TYR A 8 -29.53 23.13 11.47
N TYR A 9 -30.58 23.15 10.64
CA TYR A 9 -31.75 24.00 10.87
C TYR A 9 -32.44 23.66 12.19
N GLU A 10 -32.70 22.38 12.47
CA GLU A 10 -33.37 21.95 13.70
C GLU A 10 -32.52 22.22 14.95
N GLN A 11 -31.20 22.01 14.86
CA GLN A 11 -30.26 22.36 15.92
C GLN A 11 -30.26 23.86 16.21
N GLU A 12 -30.17 24.70 15.17
CA GLU A 12 -30.22 26.15 15.33
C GLU A 12 -31.57 26.64 15.84
N LEU A 13 -32.68 26.05 15.37
CA LEU A 13 -34.01 26.39 15.83
C LEU A 13 -34.19 26.06 17.32
N SER A 14 -33.72 24.89 17.74
CA SER A 14 -33.70 24.48 19.14
C SER A 14 -32.84 25.41 20.00
N TYR A 15 -31.63 25.75 19.51
CA TYR A 15 -30.72 26.66 20.19
C TYR A 15 -31.31 28.06 20.37
N VAL A 16 -31.88 28.64 19.31
CA VAL A 16 -32.50 29.97 19.34
C VAL A 16 -33.70 29.99 20.29
N ARG A 17 -34.51 28.92 20.33
CA ARG A 17 -35.63 28.79 21.27
C ARG A 17 -35.15 28.71 22.72
N GLN A 18 -34.15 27.89 23.01
CA GLN A 18 -33.57 27.79 24.34
C GLN A 18 -33.00 29.15 24.80
N MET A 19 -32.26 29.83 23.94
CA MET A 19 -31.74 31.18 24.20
C MET A 19 -32.86 32.21 24.38
N GLY A 20 -33.93 32.11 23.59
CA GLY A 20 -35.12 32.93 23.72
C GLY A 20 -35.82 32.75 25.06
N ALA A 21 -35.96 31.51 25.53
CA ALA A 21 -36.51 31.19 26.84
C ALA A 21 -35.66 31.75 27.99
N GLU A 22 -34.34 31.62 27.92
CA GLU A 22 -33.42 32.22 28.89
C GLU A 22 -33.49 33.76 28.89
N PHE A 23 -33.60 34.37 27.71
CA PHE A 23 -33.78 35.81 27.55
C PHE A 23 -35.11 36.28 28.16
N ALA A 24 -36.19 35.52 27.97
CA ALA A 24 -37.50 35.81 28.54
C ALA A 24 -37.50 35.76 30.07
N GLY A 25 -36.79 34.80 30.66
CA GLY A 25 -36.60 34.72 32.11
C GLY A 25 -35.85 35.93 32.68
N LYS A 26 -34.81 36.41 31.97
CA LYS A 26 -33.99 37.56 32.41
C LYS A 26 -34.68 38.91 32.17
N TYR A 27 -35.43 39.05 31.07
CA TYR A 27 -36.04 40.32 30.65
C TYR A 27 -37.54 40.20 30.32
N PRO A 28 -38.41 39.95 31.32
CA PRO A 28 -39.82 39.66 31.08
C PRO A 28 -40.57 40.77 30.34
N LYS A 29 -40.25 42.05 30.64
CA LYS A 29 -40.89 43.20 29.99
C LYS A 29 -40.59 43.30 28.49
N ILE A 30 -39.40 42.86 28.06
CA ILE A 30 -38.99 42.92 26.65
C ILE A 30 -39.54 41.69 25.93
N ALA A 31 -39.39 40.51 26.52
CA ALA A 31 -39.93 39.27 25.96
C ALA A 31 -41.44 39.28 25.82
N GLY A 32 -42.16 39.90 26.76
CA GLY A 32 -43.62 40.08 26.66
C GLY A 32 -44.07 40.93 25.46
N ARG A 33 -43.22 41.85 24.96
CA ARG A 33 -43.51 42.61 23.72
C ARG A 33 -43.33 41.77 22.46
N LEU A 34 -42.44 40.78 22.53
CA LEU A 34 -42.12 39.85 21.45
C LEU A 34 -42.92 38.54 21.54
N GLN A 35 -43.75 38.39 22.58
CA GLN A 35 -44.54 37.18 22.84
C GLN A 35 -43.69 35.90 22.86
N LEU A 36 -42.45 36.00 23.38
CA LEU A 36 -41.53 34.88 23.49
C LEU A 36 -41.95 33.99 24.67
N GLU A 37 -42.49 32.82 24.38
CA GLU A 37 -42.77 31.77 25.36
C GLU A 37 -41.65 30.72 25.36
N HIS A 38 -41.76 29.70 26.23
CA HIS A 38 -40.67 28.74 26.45
C HIS A 38 -40.31 27.91 25.21
N ASP A 39 -41.27 27.66 24.32
CA ASP A 39 -41.11 26.73 23.19
C ASP A 39 -41.43 27.35 21.83
N LYS A 40 -42.27 28.40 21.79
CA LYS A 40 -42.70 29.06 20.55
C LYS A 40 -43.12 30.50 20.79
N SER A 41 -42.95 31.37 19.81
CA SER A 41 -43.59 32.69 19.81
C SER A 41 -45.07 32.55 19.46
N SER A 42 -45.96 33.18 20.22
CA SER A 42 -47.39 33.24 19.87
C SER A 42 -47.69 34.20 18.70
N ASP A 43 -46.79 35.14 18.39
CA ASP A 43 -46.83 35.93 17.17
C ASP A 43 -46.26 35.14 15.96
N PRO A 44 -47.06 34.87 14.91
CA PRO A 44 -46.60 34.17 13.71
C PRO A 44 -45.50 34.88 12.93
N HIS A 45 -45.41 36.22 13.00
CA HIS A 45 -44.37 36.96 12.29
C HIS A 45 -43.01 36.82 12.98
N THR A 46 -42.99 36.94 14.30
CA THR A 46 -41.80 36.68 15.13
C THR A 46 -41.34 35.23 15.00
N GLU A 47 -42.26 34.26 14.99
CA GLU A 47 -41.88 32.85 14.80
C GLU A 47 -41.24 32.60 13.43
N ARG A 48 -41.81 33.15 12.34
CA ARG A 48 -41.21 33.02 11.00
C ARG A 48 -39.85 33.69 10.91
N LEU A 49 -39.62 34.78 11.64
CA LEU A 49 -38.30 35.41 11.74
C LEU A 49 -37.29 34.51 12.47
N ILE A 50 -37.72 33.83 13.54
CA ILE A 50 -36.90 32.85 14.26
C ILE A 50 -36.55 31.66 13.35
N GLU A 51 -37.52 31.11 12.64
CA GLU A 51 -37.32 30.02 11.67
C GLU A 51 -36.37 30.46 10.54
N ALA A 52 -36.58 31.65 9.96
CA ALA A 52 -35.70 32.19 8.92
C ALA A 52 -34.27 32.42 9.43
N PHE A 53 -34.12 32.91 10.66
CA PHE A 53 -32.83 33.12 11.29
C PHE A 53 -32.10 31.78 11.56
N ALA A 54 -32.81 30.78 12.08
CA ALA A 54 -32.28 29.43 12.26
C ALA A 54 -31.84 28.81 10.94
N PHE A 55 -32.61 29.02 9.86
CA PHE A 55 -32.26 28.53 8.53
C PHE A 55 -30.99 29.18 7.98
N ILE A 56 -30.84 30.49 8.11
CA ILE A 56 -29.63 31.21 7.66
C ILE A 56 -28.42 30.78 8.50
N SER A 57 -28.57 30.70 9.83
CA SER A 57 -27.49 30.29 10.75
C SER A 57 -27.04 28.86 10.48
N GLY A 58 -28.00 27.94 10.27
CA GLY A 58 -27.70 26.54 9.96
C GLY A 58 -26.94 26.38 8.65
N ARG A 59 -27.23 27.22 7.64
CA ARG A 59 -26.44 27.27 6.41
C ARG A 59 -25.02 27.76 6.62
N ILE A 60 -24.81 28.73 7.52
CA ILE A 60 -23.48 29.26 7.85
C ILE A 60 -22.66 28.19 8.57
N HIS A 61 -23.20 27.57 9.62
CA HIS A 61 -22.49 26.51 10.35
C HIS A 61 -22.17 25.32 9.47
N LYS A 62 -23.14 24.85 8.68
CA LYS A 62 -22.87 23.81 7.67
C LYS A 62 -21.71 24.19 6.76
N LYS A 63 -21.70 25.45 6.26
CA LYS A 63 -20.64 25.91 5.35
C LYS A 63 -19.27 25.95 6.03
N ILE A 64 -19.21 26.36 7.30
CA ILE A 64 -17.98 26.36 8.09
C ILE A 64 -17.45 24.92 8.27
N ASP A 65 -18.33 23.99 8.63
CA ASP A 65 -17.97 22.60 8.87
C ASP A 65 -17.56 21.88 7.59
N ASP A 66 -18.23 22.15 6.47
CA ASP A 66 -17.88 21.62 5.14
C ASP A 66 -16.50 22.11 4.67
N ASP A 67 -16.09 23.34 5.03
CA ASP A 67 -14.83 23.95 4.60
C ASP A 67 -13.64 23.60 5.51
N PHE A 68 -13.88 23.16 6.76
CA PHE A 68 -12.82 22.85 7.72
C PHE A 68 -11.86 21.72 7.28
N PRO A 69 -12.31 20.60 6.65
CA PRO A 69 -11.42 19.57 6.12
C PRO A 69 -10.41 20.09 5.09
N ALA A 70 -10.76 21.11 4.30
CA ALA A 70 -9.82 21.66 3.31
C ALA A 70 -8.59 22.29 3.97
N ILE A 71 -8.75 22.85 5.18
CA ILE A 71 -7.65 23.45 5.96
C ILE A 71 -6.72 22.35 6.47
N THR A 72 -7.28 21.27 7.04
CA THR A 72 -6.48 20.17 7.57
C THR A 72 -5.77 19.42 6.44
N GLU A 73 -6.42 19.16 5.32
CA GLU A 73 -5.79 18.58 4.13
C GLU A 73 -4.64 19.44 3.61
N SER A 74 -4.83 20.76 3.52
CA SER A 74 -3.78 21.69 3.10
C SER A 74 -2.57 21.66 4.02
N LEU A 75 -2.80 21.57 5.34
CA LEU A 75 -1.72 21.42 6.32
C LEU A 75 -0.98 20.09 6.16
N PHE A 76 -1.70 18.98 5.99
CA PHE A 76 -1.12 17.66 5.77
C PHE A 76 -0.29 17.59 4.49
N ASN A 77 -0.70 18.29 3.42
CA ASN A 77 0.09 18.37 2.19
C ASN A 77 1.47 19.02 2.39
N VAL A 78 1.62 19.89 3.38
CA VAL A 78 2.91 20.54 3.70
C VAL A 78 3.75 19.69 4.66
N ILE A 79 3.15 19.17 5.73
CA ILE A 79 3.89 18.51 6.80
C ILE A 79 4.09 17.00 6.51
N TYR A 80 3.06 16.32 6.02
CA TYR A 80 3.04 14.87 5.78
C TYR A 80 2.33 14.51 4.47
N PRO A 81 2.88 14.89 3.30
CA PRO A 81 2.22 14.72 2.00
C PRO A 81 1.89 13.25 1.66
N HIS A 82 2.60 12.29 2.23
CA HIS A 82 2.36 10.86 2.00
C HIS A 82 1.06 10.32 2.62
N TYR A 83 0.41 11.07 3.51
CA TYR A 83 -0.91 10.68 4.04
C TYR A 83 -2.05 11.00 3.06
N ASN A 84 -1.86 12.01 2.22
CA ASN A 84 -2.86 12.43 1.24
C ASN A 84 -2.58 11.87 -0.17
N ASN A 85 -1.33 11.50 -0.46
CA ASN A 85 -0.98 10.96 -1.76
C ASN A 85 -1.54 9.54 -1.94
N PRO A 86 -2.28 9.27 -3.02
CA PRO A 86 -2.75 7.92 -3.31
C PRO A 86 -1.57 6.99 -3.60
N ILE A 87 -1.67 5.75 -3.11
CA ILE A 87 -0.69 4.71 -3.44
C ILE A 87 -0.96 4.25 -4.88
N PRO A 88 0.00 4.35 -5.81
CA PRO A 88 -0.21 3.90 -7.18
C PRO A 88 -0.34 2.38 -7.23
N SER A 89 -0.96 1.87 -8.30
CA SER A 89 -0.96 0.44 -8.57
C SER A 89 0.47 -0.07 -8.73
N VAL A 90 0.79 -1.18 -8.05
CA VAL A 90 2.10 -1.83 -8.10
C VAL A 90 1.94 -3.31 -8.46
N THR A 91 2.93 -3.87 -9.16
CA THR A 91 2.94 -5.28 -9.55
C THR A 91 4.36 -5.80 -9.71
N ILE A 92 4.50 -7.12 -9.74
CA ILE A 92 5.77 -7.81 -9.97
C ILE A 92 5.71 -8.41 -11.37
N VAL A 93 6.76 -8.15 -12.15
CA VAL A 93 6.91 -8.67 -13.52
C VAL A 93 8.12 -9.58 -13.60
N ARG A 94 8.03 -10.62 -14.43
CA ARG A 94 9.15 -11.47 -14.82
C ARG A 94 9.59 -11.08 -16.23
N PHE A 95 10.89 -10.87 -16.40
CA PHE A 95 11.49 -10.73 -17.72
C PHE A 95 11.94 -12.11 -18.20
N GLU A 96 11.43 -12.53 -19.35
CA GLU A 96 11.81 -13.79 -20.01
C GLU A 96 12.59 -13.45 -21.28
N PRO A 97 13.93 -13.36 -21.22
CA PRO A 97 14.72 -13.06 -22.41
C PRO A 97 14.81 -14.29 -23.32
N ILE A 98 15.15 -14.05 -24.57
CA ILE A 98 15.69 -15.07 -25.45
C ILE A 98 17.09 -15.40 -24.95
N MET A 99 17.24 -16.53 -24.25
CA MET A 99 18.47 -16.88 -23.54
C MET A 99 19.70 -16.92 -24.45
N GLN A 100 19.54 -17.24 -25.74
CA GLN A 100 20.61 -17.23 -26.75
C GLN A 100 21.29 -15.87 -26.91
N ASN A 101 20.61 -14.78 -26.55
CA ASN A 101 21.14 -13.42 -26.70
C ASN A 101 21.82 -12.91 -25.41
N ILE A 102 21.76 -13.66 -24.32
CA ILE A 102 22.36 -13.27 -23.05
C ILE A 102 23.78 -13.86 -22.98
N THR A 103 24.77 -12.98 -22.90
CA THR A 103 26.18 -13.35 -22.75
C THR A 103 26.53 -13.63 -21.28
N GLU A 104 27.76 -14.09 -21.05
CA GLU A 104 28.35 -14.33 -19.73
C GLU A 104 28.39 -13.07 -18.84
N ALA A 105 28.39 -11.89 -19.45
CA ALA A 105 28.30 -10.59 -18.77
C ALA A 105 26.89 -10.27 -18.25
N GLY A 106 25.87 -11.01 -18.69
CA GLY A 106 24.46 -10.74 -18.38
C GLY A 106 23.91 -9.52 -19.12
N TYR A 107 22.63 -9.23 -18.90
CA TYR A 107 21.94 -8.07 -19.45
C TYR A 107 21.28 -7.25 -18.33
N GLN A 108 21.61 -5.97 -18.26
CA GLN A 108 21.04 -5.07 -17.25
C GLN A 108 19.81 -4.34 -17.79
N ILE A 109 18.72 -4.42 -17.04
CA ILE A 109 17.55 -3.56 -17.18
C ILE A 109 17.68 -2.45 -16.14
N ASP A 110 17.65 -1.21 -16.59
CA ASP A 110 17.79 -0.06 -15.70
C ASP A 110 16.55 0.21 -14.86
N ARG A 111 16.74 0.98 -13.79
CA ARG A 111 15.62 1.56 -13.04
C ARG A 111 14.90 2.58 -13.92
N GLY A 112 13.57 2.62 -13.84
CA GLY A 112 12.75 3.54 -14.63
C GLY A 112 12.41 3.03 -16.03
N THR A 113 12.80 1.79 -16.39
CA THR A 113 12.34 1.16 -17.62
C THR A 113 10.82 1.11 -17.63
N LYS A 114 10.23 1.67 -18.68
CA LYS A 114 8.77 1.75 -18.85
C LYS A 114 8.22 0.39 -19.29
N LEU A 115 7.12 0.00 -18.67
CA LEU A 115 6.37 -1.22 -18.98
C LEU A 115 4.92 -0.83 -19.21
N TYR A 116 4.29 -1.41 -20.22
CA TYR A 116 2.90 -1.13 -20.56
C TYR A 116 2.04 -2.35 -20.30
N SER A 117 0.90 -2.16 -19.64
CA SER A 117 -0.09 -3.21 -19.50
C SER A 117 -0.80 -3.46 -20.83
N LYS A 118 -1.57 -4.56 -20.89
CA LYS A 118 -2.63 -4.68 -21.90
C LYS A 118 -3.58 -3.47 -21.76
N PRO A 119 -4.07 -2.87 -22.86
CA PRO A 119 -5.01 -1.76 -22.79
C PRO A 119 -6.28 -2.13 -22.03
N ILE A 120 -6.72 -1.25 -21.14
CA ILE A 120 -8.01 -1.34 -20.44
C ILE A 120 -8.83 -0.16 -20.97
N ASN A 121 -9.99 -0.44 -21.56
CA ASN A 121 -10.81 0.58 -22.25
C ASN A 121 -10.02 1.41 -23.28
N GLY A 122 -9.09 0.78 -24.00
CA GLY A 122 -8.28 1.43 -25.03
C GLY A 122 -7.06 2.21 -24.51
N THR A 123 -6.85 2.31 -23.20
CA THR A 123 -5.66 2.98 -22.62
C THR A 123 -4.79 1.99 -21.84
N PRO A 124 -3.50 1.83 -22.19
CA PRO A 124 -2.58 1.01 -21.41
C PRO A 124 -2.13 1.76 -20.15
N CYS A 125 -2.02 1.03 -19.04
CA CYS A 125 -1.38 1.55 -17.84
C CYS A 125 0.15 1.51 -18.02
N GLN A 126 0.82 2.60 -17.67
CA GLN A 126 2.28 2.69 -17.70
C GLN A 126 2.84 2.43 -16.29
N PHE A 127 3.67 1.40 -16.17
CA PHE A 127 4.46 1.09 -14.99
C PHE A 127 5.93 1.41 -15.24
N THR A 128 6.72 1.55 -14.17
CA THR A 128 8.17 1.74 -14.27
C THR A 128 8.89 0.78 -13.31
N SER A 129 10.04 0.26 -13.74
CA SER A 129 10.89 -0.56 -12.86
C SER A 129 11.39 0.27 -11.68
N CYS A 130 11.24 -0.24 -10.45
CA CYS A 130 11.66 0.48 -9.24
C CYS A 130 13.16 0.34 -8.94
N GLN A 131 13.85 -0.62 -9.58
CA GLN A 131 15.25 -0.94 -9.34
C GLN A 131 15.90 -1.53 -10.60
N PRO A 132 17.24 -1.45 -10.73
CA PRO A 132 17.94 -2.16 -11.80
C PRO A 132 17.86 -3.68 -11.57
N VAL A 133 17.73 -4.44 -12.66
CA VAL A 133 17.66 -5.91 -12.64
C VAL A 133 18.68 -6.47 -13.62
N HIS A 134 19.54 -7.37 -13.16
CA HIS A 134 20.47 -8.10 -14.03
C HIS A 134 19.88 -9.45 -14.39
N ILE A 135 19.79 -9.71 -15.69
CA ILE A 135 19.36 -10.99 -16.23
C ILE A 135 20.61 -11.80 -16.59
N TRP A 136 20.75 -12.95 -15.95
CA TRP A 136 21.84 -13.89 -16.18
C TRP A 136 21.41 -15.00 -17.13
N PRO A 137 22.34 -15.65 -17.86
CA PRO A 137 22.03 -16.79 -18.74
C PRO A 137 21.81 -18.07 -17.89
N VAL A 138 20.94 -18.00 -16.89
CA VAL A 138 20.68 -19.06 -15.91
C VAL A 138 19.19 -19.18 -15.67
N GLU A 139 18.69 -20.42 -15.67
CA GLU A 139 17.31 -20.77 -15.41
C GLU A 139 17.19 -21.66 -14.17
N VAL A 140 16.11 -21.47 -13.41
CA VAL A 140 15.71 -22.38 -12.33
C VAL A 140 14.91 -23.53 -12.94
N VAL A 141 15.47 -24.74 -12.92
CA VAL A 141 14.85 -25.94 -13.51
C VAL A 141 13.99 -26.69 -12.49
N ALA A 142 14.39 -26.67 -11.22
CA ALA A 142 13.62 -27.31 -10.15
C ALA A 142 13.86 -26.59 -8.81
N ALA A 143 12.83 -26.56 -7.97
CA ALA A 143 12.90 -26.06 -6.60
C ALA A 143 12.02 -26.96 -5.72
N GLY A 144 12.49 -27.32 -4.53
CA GLY A 144 11.68 -28.10 -3.58
C GLY A 144 12.38 -28.35 -2.26
N LEU A 145 11.61 -28.85 -1.29
CA LEU A 145 12.14 -29.30 -0.01
C LEU A 145 12.62 -30.75 -0.13
N LYS A 146 13.79 -31.04 0.43
CA LYS A 146 14.39 -32.37 0.51
C LYS A 146 15.00 -32.58 1.89
N GLU A 147 15.29 -33.84 2.21
CA GLU A 147 16.13 -34.15 3.37
C GLU A 147 17.57 -33.67 3.12
N PRO A 148 18.26 -33.13 4.14
CA PRO A 148 19.66 -32.74 4.02
C PRO A 148 20.52 -33.94 3.61
N LYS A 149 21.27 -33.81 2.51
CA LYS A 149 22.23 -34.85 2.08
C LYS A 149 23.40 -35.01 3.05
N VAL A 150 23.77 -33.91 3.71
CA VAL A 150 24.86 -33.84 4.67
C VAL A 150 24.27 -33.61 6.05
N LEU A 151 24.76 -34.36 7.04
CA LEU A 151 24.43 -34.15 8.45
C LEU A 151 25.02 -32.82 8.91
N VAL A 152 24.15 -31.81 8.99
CA VAL A 152 24.47 -30.49 9.54
C VAL A 152 23.72 -30.35 10.86
N LYS A 153 24.41 -29.85 11.89
CA LYS A 153 23.79 -29.58 13.19
C LYS A 153 22.62 -28.60 13.01
N ASP A 154 21.49 -28.92 13.62
CA ASP A 154 20.24 -28.15 13.58
C ASP A 154 19.54 -28.10 12.20
N ALA A 155 20.03 -28.83 11.19
CA ALA A 155 19.37 -28.95 9.89
C ALA A 155 18.29 -30.04 9.91
N GLN A 156 17.03 -29.65 9.81
CA GLN A 156 15.88 -30.58 9.71
C GLN A 156 15.46 -30.83 8.25
N GLN A 157 15.55 -29.81 7.40
CA GLN A 157 15.15 -29.86 5.99
C GLN A 157 16.11 -28.99 5.16
N ALA A 158 16.18 -29.28 3.85
CA ALA A 158 16.98 -28.54 2.90
C ALA A 158 16.11 -28.02 1.75
N ILE A 159 16.29 -26.75 1.37
CA ILE A 159 15.72 -26.19 0.14
C ILE A 159 16.70 -26.49 -0.99
N HIS A 160 16.26 -27.32 -1.94
CA HIS A 160 17.05 -27.71 -3.10
C HIS A 160 16.64 -26.87 -4.31
N LEU A 161 17.57 -26.09 -4.85
CA LEU A 161 17.41 -25.32 -6.08
C LEU A 161 18.32 -25.89 -7.16
N GLN A 162 17.74 -26.29 -8.29
CA GLN A 162 18.49 -26.75 -9.45
C GLN A 162 18.54 -25.65 -10.50
N LEU A 163 19.75 -25.23 -10.84
CA LEU A 163 20.02 -24.21 -11.84
C LEU A 163 20.62 -24.84 -13.09
N LYS A 164 20.29 -24.30 -14.26
CA LYS A 164 20.89 -24.67 -15.54
C LYS A 164 21.36 -23.42 -16.26
N THR A 165 22.57 -23.46 -16.80
CA THR A 165 23.08 -22.39 -17.65
C THR A 165 22.56 -22.53 -19.08
N ALA A 166 22.37 -21.40 -19.74
CA ALA A 166 22.09 -21.32 -21.16
C ALA A 166 23.41 -21.25 -21.97
N ASN A 167 23.31 -21.48 -23.28
CA ASN A 167 24.39 -21.24 -24.26
C ASN A 167 25.70 -22.02 -24.00
N ASN A 168 25.64 -23.14 -23.27
CA ASN A 168 26.81 -23.92 -22.85
C ASN A 168 27.86 -23.11 -22.08
N ILE A 169 27.47 -21.96 -21.51
CA ILE A 169 28.36 -21.14 -20.67
C ILE A 169 28.50 -21.85 -19.32
N PRO A 170 29.71 -22.16 -18.85
CA PRO A 170 29.90 -22.74 -17.53
C PRO A 170 29.62 -21.72 -16.43
N PHE A 171 29.10 -22.16 -15.28
CA PHE A 171 28.80 -21.28 -14.13
C PHE A 171 30.01 -20.45 -13.64
N SER A 172 31.23 -20.92 -13.89
CA SER A 172 32.48 -20.23 -13.53
C SER A 172 32.80 -19.02 -14.40
N GLU A 173 32.26 -18.95 -15.62
CA GLU A 173 32.49 -17.83 -16.54
C GLU A 173 31.44 -16.73 -16.40
N ILE A 174 30.30 -17.02 -15.75
CA ILE A 174 29.26 -16.04 -15.52
C ILE A 174 29.79 -14.96 -14.56
N GLY A 175 29.77 -13.70 -15.00
CA GLY A 175 30.28 -12.54 -14.25
C GLY A 175 29.42 -12.10 -13.06
N TRP A 176 28.53 -12.96 -12.58
CA TRP A 176 27.59 -12.64 -11.51
C TRP A 176 28.27 -12.57 -10.14
N LYS A 177 27.84 -11.60 -9.33
CA LYS A 177 28.25 -11.51 -7.90
C LYS A 177 27.10 -11.84 -6.97
N LYS A 178 25.88 -11.70 -7.45
CA LYS A 178 24.63 -11.87 -6.71
C LYS A 178 23.58 -12.42 -7.66
N LEU A 179 22.84 -13.43 -7.20
CA LEU A 179 21.68 -13.97 -7.89
C LEU A 179 20.46 -13.71 -7.01
N ARG A 180 19.45 -13.04 -7.57
CA ARG A 180 18.23 -12.68 -6.85
C ARG A 180 17.11 -13.64 -7.25
N PHE A 181 16.43 -14.16 -6.25
CA PHE A 181 15.22 -14.97 -6.43
C PHE A 181 14.00 -14.19 -5.94
N PHE A 182 12.86 -14.40 -6.60
CA PHE A 182 11.56 -13.97 -6.12
C PHE A 182 10.73 -15.19 -5.78
N LEU A 183 10.27 -15.29 -4.54
CA LEU A 183 9.43 -16.39 -4.08
C LEU A 183 7.98 -16.12 -4.49
N HIS A 184 7.54 -16.75 -5.59
CA HIS A 184 6.16 -16.66 -6.06
C HIS A 184 5.34 -17.84 -5.54
N GLY A 185 4.26 -17.56 -4.80
CA GLY A 185 3.37 -18.59 -4.26
C GLY A 185 2.33 -18.03 -3.31
N GLN A 186 1.55 -18.92 -2.69
CA GLN A 186 0.55 -18.55 -1.68
C GLN A 186 1.24 -18.04 -0.40
N HIS A 187 0.68 -16.97 0.19
CA HIS A 187 1.24 -16.30 1.37
C HIS A 187 1.54 -17.25 2.53
N GLN A 188 0.68 -18.26 2.76
CA GLN A 188 0.82 -19.24 3.85
C GLN A 188 2.15 -20.00 3.79
N HIS A 189 2.63 -20.33 2.59
CA HIS A 189 3.90 -21.03 2.41
C HIS A 189 5.07 -20.06 2.25
N VAL A 190 4.90 -18.98 1.47
CA VAL A 190 5.99 -18.07 1.13
C VAL A 190 6.50 -17.30 2.35
N PHE A 191 5.62 -16.88 3.26
CA PHE A 191 6.05 -16.14 4.46
C PHE A 191 6.85 -17.03 5.42
N GLN A 192 6.44 -18.28 5.60
CA GLN A 192 7.21 -19.25 6.37
C GLN A 192 8.57 -19.52 5.71
N LEU A 193 8.61 -19.65 4.37
CA LEU A 193 9.87 -19.81 3.64
C LEU A 193 10.80 -18.60 3.81
N TYR A 194 10.28 -17.38 3.80
CA TYR A 194 11.08 -16.18 4.06
C TYR A 194 11.67 -16.19 5.48
N GLU A 195 10.87 -16.54 6.49
CA GLU A 195 11.35 -16.69 7.87
C GLU A 195 12.46 -17.73 7.97
N LEU A 196 12.28 -18.90 7.36
CA LEU A 196 13.29 -19.97 7.36
C LEU A 196 14.57 -19.54 6.63
N LEU A 197 14.47 -18.87 5.48
CA LEU A 197 15.61 -18.44 4.66
C LEU A 197 16.42 -17.30 5.29
N PHE A 198 15.79 -16.42 6.09
CA PHE A 198 16.50 -15.27 6.65
C PHE A 198 16.90 -15.42 8.12
N ASN A 199 16.23 -16.31 8.88
CA ASN A 199 16.51 -16.47 10.31
C ASN A 199 17.12 -17.84 10.68
N ASN A 200 16.87 -18.89 9.89
CA ASN A 200 17.13 -20.28 10.30
C ASN A 200 18.09 -21.04 9.35
N VAL A 201 18.78 -20.34 8.45
CA VAL A 201 19.76 -20.99 7.56
C VAL A 201 21.02 -21.34 8.35
N CYS A 202 21.25 -22.63 8.53
CA CYS A 202 22.45 -23.17 9.17
C CYS A 202 23.59 -23.48 8.18
N HIS A 203 23.26 -23.76 6.92
CA HIS A 203 24.22 -24.18 5.90
C HIS A 203 23.74 -23.87 4.49
N VAL A 204 24.69 -23.51 3.62
CA VAL A 204 24.46 -23.33 2.19
C VAL A 204 25.55 -24.09 1.44
N GLU A 205 25.16 -24.95 0.51
CA GLU A 205 26.07 -25.66 -0.38
C GLU A 205 25.62 -25.51 -1.83
N CYS A 206 26.60 -25.41 -2.71
CA CYS A 206 26.39 -25.45 -4.16
C CYS A 206 27.06 -26.71 -4.70
N GLU A 207 26.28 -27.52 -5.40
CA GLU A 207 26.75 -28.75 -6.01
C GLU A 207 26.80 -28.58 -7.53
N ALA A 208 27.99 -28.66 -8.13
CA ALA A 208 28.18 -28.64 -9.57
C ALA A 208 28.43 -30.07 -10.06
N GLY A 209 27.44 -30.64 -10.77
CA GLY A 209 27.55 -31.95 -11.41
C GLY A 209 27.50 -31.82 -12.93
N ALA A 210 28.53 -32.28 -13.62
CA ALA A 210 28.34 -32.84 -14.96
C ALA A 210 27.61 -34.19 -14.75
N GLY A 211 26.65 -34.56 -15.60
CA GLY A 211 25.81 -35.76 -15.45
C GLY A 211 26.51 -37.13 -15.36
N THR A 212 27.82 -37.16 -15.12
CA THR A 212 28.69 -38.33 -14.99
C THR A 212 29.67 -38.16 -13.81
N GLY A 213 29.26 -38.60 -12.62
CA GLY A 213 30.11 -39.17 -11.56
C GLY A 213 31.03 -38.27 -10.73
N SER A 214 31.48 -37.10 -11.21
CA SER A 214 32.31 -36.19 -10.42
C SER A 214 31.50 -34.93 -10.07
N SER A 215 30.93 -34.93 -8.87
CA SER A 215 30.25 -33.76 -8.31
C SER A 215 31.23 -32.96 -7.46
N ARG A 216 31.34 -31.65 -7.71
CA ARG A 216 32.10 -30.74 -6.85
C ARG A 216 31.12 -29.95 -6.00
N SER A 217 31.20 -30.11 -4.69
CA SER A 217 30.46 -29.29 -3.74
C SER A 217 31.33 -28.13 -3.26
N PHE A 218 30.71 -26.95 -3.14
CA PHE A 218 31.33 -25.77 -2.55
C PHE A 218 30.42 -25.24 -1.46
N ARG A 219 30.99 -24.99 -0.28
CA ARG A 219 30.24 -24.45 0.86
C ARG A 219 30.23 -22.94 0.80
N MET A 220 29.07 -22.35 1.04
CA MET A 220 28.90 -20.91 1.22
C MET A 220 28.50 -20.60 2.65
N ASP A 221 28.81 -19.38 3.09
CA ASP A 221 28.39 -18.90 4.40
C ASP A 221 26.88 -18.62 4.39
N PRO A 222 26.11 -18.97 5.45
CA PRO A 222 24.70 -18.63 5.56
C PRO A 222 24.37 -17.15 5.34
N SER A 223 25.28 -16.23 5.72
CA SER A 223 25.15 -14.78 5.49
C SER A 223 25.21 -14.35 4.01
N SER A 224 25.44 -15.30 3.10
CA SER A 224 25.33 -15.08 1.65
C SER A 224 23.87 -14.90 1.23
N ILE A 225 22.90 -15.43 1.98
CA ILE A 225 21.47 -15.21 1.74
C ILE A 225 21.06 -13.91 2.42
N ARG A 226 20.50 -12.98 1.64
CA ARG A 226 20.11 -11.64 2.10
C ARG A 226 18.73 -11.26 1.54
N PRO A 227 17.95 -10.46 2.28
CA PRO A 227 16.70 -9.90 1.79
C PRO A 227 16.90 -8.94 0.61
#